data_AF-A0ABD0N226-F1
#
_entry.id   AF-A0ABD0N226-F1
#
_cell.length_a   1.000
_cell.length_b   1.000
_cell.length_c   1.000
_cell.angle_alpha   90.00
_cell.angle_beta   90.00
_cell.angle_gamma   90.00
#
_symmetry.space_group_name_H-M   'P 1'
#
loop_
_entity.id
_entity.type
_entity.pdbx_description
1 polymer ?
#
loop_
_entity_poly.entity_id
_entity_poly.type
_entity_poly.pdbx_seq_one_letter_code
_entity_poly.pdbx_strand_id
1 'polypeptide(L)'
;KTPCVDFSFNPLMDRKFRFHDSSLIEAIKLEEPLVQEFFRLLALCHTVMPEERNEGELVYQAQSPDEGALVTAARNFGFVFRSRTPETITLYEMGQAVTYQLLAILDFNNVRKRMSVI
;
A
#
# COMPACT_ATOMS: atom_id res chain seq x y z
N LYS A 1 -16.30 4.72 -22.63
CA LYS A 1 -15.71 5.06 -21.32
C LYS A 1 -15.08 3.77 -20.78
N THR A 2 -13.81 3.79 -20.38
CA THR A 2 -13.16 2.63 -19.78
C THR A 2 -13.82 2.30 -18.44
N PRO A 3 -14.24 1.04 -18.18
CA PRO A 3 -14.86 0.67 -16.90
C PRO A 3 -13.88 0.88 -15.73
N CYS A 4 -14.43 1.00 -14.52
CA CYS A 4 -13.59 0.99 -13.32
C CYS A 4 -13.21 -0.46 -12.99
N VAL A 5 -12.00 -0.68 -12.52
CA VAL A 5 -11.52 -1.97 -12.02
C VAL A 5 -12.32 -2.38 -10.79
N ASP A 6 -12.64 -3.67 -10.71
CA ASP A 6 -13.27 -4.28 -9.54
C ASP A 6 -12.21 -4.79 -8.55
N PHE A 7 -12.25 -4.25 -7.32
CA PHE A 7 -11.37 -4.60 -6.21
C PHE A 7 -12.08 -5.46 -5.15
N SER A 8 -13.26 -6.01 -5.45
CA SER A 8 -14.07 -6.82 -4.52
C SER A 8 -13.35 -8.06 -3.95
N PHE A 9 -12.28 -8.52 -4.61
CA PHE A 9 -11.42 -9.60 -4.10
C PHE A 9 -10.70 -9.23 -2.80
N ASN A 10 -10.55 -7.94 -2.49
CA ASN A 10 -9.90 -7.44 -1.30
C ASN A 10 -10.95 -6.90 -0.30
N PRO A 11 -11.22 -7.59 0.82
CA PRO A 11 -12.22 -7.16 1.80
C PRO A 11 -11.84 -5.85 2.48
N LEU A 12 -10.56 -5.51 2.50
CA LEU A 12 -10.03 -4.29 3.09
C LEU A 12 -9.92 -3.16 2.06
N MET A 13 -10.48 -3.27 0.86
CA MET A 13 -10.36 -2.20 -0.15
C MET A 13 -10.90 -0.84 0.31
N ASP A 14 -10.38 0.25 -0.26
CA ASP A 14 -10.99 1.57 -0.09
C ASP A 14 -12.05 1.76 -1.18
N ARG A 15 -13.33 1.80 -0.78
CA ARG A 15 -14.48 1.94 -1.70
C ARG A 15 -14.50 3.26 -2.47
N LYS A 16 -13.73 4.27 -2.07
CA LYS A 16 -13.60 5.55 -2.77
C LYS A 16 -12.51 5.51 -3.85
N PHE A 17 -11.61 4.52 -3.81
CA PHE A 17 -10.54 4.38 -4.78
C PHE A 17 -11.11 4.02 -6.16
N ARG A 18 -10.60 4.69 -7.19
CA ARG A 18 -11.05 4.57 -8.58
C ARG A 18 -9.84 4.34 -9.45
N PHE A 19 -9.85 3.26 -10.22
CA PHE A 19 -8.79 2.89 -11.14
C PHE A 19 -9.39 2.29 -12.40
N HIS A 20 -8.77 2.52 -13.55
CA HIS A 20 -9.38 2.25 -14.86
C HIS A 20 -8.55 1.34 -15.76
N ASP A 21 -7.30 1.05 -15.41
CA ASP A 21 -6.45 0.15 -16.20
C ASP A 21 -6.56 -1.28 -15.67
N SER A 22 -7.14 -2.17 -16.49
CA SER A 22 -7.32 -3.57 -16.12
C SER A 22 -6.03 -4.40 -16.23
N SER A 23 -5.02 -3.92 -16.95
CA SER A 23 -3.78 -4.69 -17.16
C SER A 23 -3.00 -4.90 -15.86
N LEU A 24 -2.95 -3.90 -14.97
CA LEU A 24 -2.26 -4.02 -13.68
C LEU A 24 -2.94 -5.01 -12.74
N ILE A 25 -4.27 -5.07 -12.73
CA ILE A 25 -4.97 -6.03 -11.88
C ILE A 25 -4.84 -7.45 -12.42
N GLU A 26 -4.80 -7.61 -13.75
CA GLU A 26 -4.51 -8.89 -14.40
C GLU A 26 -3.09 -9.35 -14.06
N ALA A 27 -2.09 -8.47 -14.15
CA ALA A 27 -0.71 -8.78 -13.79
C ALA A 27 -0.56 -9.17 -12.31
N ILE A 28 -1.30 -8.51 -11.40
CA ILE A 28 -1.36 -8.93 -9.99
C ILE A 28 -1.96 -10.33 -9.83
N LYS A 29 -3.07 -10.63 -10.53
CA LYS A 29 -3.72 -11.96 -10.49
C LYS A 29 -2.87 -13.06 -11.11
N LEU A 30 -2.02 -12.71 -12.08
CA LEU A 30 -1.03 -13.61 -12.68
C LEU A 30 0.26 -13.72 -11.86
N GLU A 31 0.33 -13.05 -10.70
CA GLU A 31 1.48 -13.03 -9.80
C GLU A 31 2.78 -12.57 -10.49
N GLU A 32 2.66 -11.60 -11.41
CA GLU A 32 3.83 -11.05 -12.10
C GLU A 32 4.83 -10.44 -11.10
N PRO A 33 6.08 -10.96 -11.01
CA PRO A 33 6.98 -10.62 -9.90
C PRO A 33 7.28 -9.13 -9.77
N LEU A 34 7.48 -8.43 -10.89
CA LEU A 34 7.80 -7.00 -10.90
C LEU A 34 6.63 -6.14 -10.45
N VAL A 35 5.41 -6.53 -10.77
CA VAL A 35 4.20 -5.79 -10.36
C VAL A 35 3.92 -6.04 -8.88
N GLN A 36 4.09 -7.28 -8.42
CA GLN A 36 4.00 -7.64 -7.00
C GLN A 36 5.03 -6.85 -6.17
N GLU A 37 6.28 -6.79 -6.62
CA GLU A 37 7.34 -6.03 -5.95
C GLU A 37 7.07 -4.52 -5.95
N PHE A 38 6.56 -3.97 -7.06
CA PHE A 38 6.19 -2.57 -7.15
C PHE A 38 5.15 -2.18 -6.09
N PHE A 39 4.05 -2.92 -5.97
CA PHE A 39 3.01 -2.59 -4.99
C PHE A 39 3.44 -2.88 -3.55
N ARG A 40 4.27 -3.91 -3.32
CA ARG A 40 4.93 -4.12 -2.03
C ARG A 40 5.80 -2.93 -1.65
N LEU A 41 6.59 -2.40 -2.57
CA LEU A 41 7.41 -1.20 -2.34
C LEU A 41 6.55 0.00 -1.96
N LEU A 42 5.43 0.22 -2.66
CA LEU A 42 4.49 1.29 -2.32
C LEU A 42 3.86 1.12 -0.93
N ALA A 43 3.70 -0.12 -0.45
CA ALA A 43 3.17 -0.43 0.88
C ALA A 43 4.22 -0.43 2.00
N LEU A 44 5.52 -0.39 1.68
CA LEU A 44 6.61 -0.40 2.67
C LEU A 44 7.34 0.95 2.77
N CYS A 45 7.58 1.62 1.64
CA CYS A 45 8.46 2.78 1.57
C CYS A 45 7.71 4.10 1.77
N HIS A 46 7.15 4.32 2.97
CA HIS A 46 6.40 5.53 3.33
C HIS A 46 6.41 5.82 4.83
N THR A 47 6.00 7.02 5.23
CA THR A 47 5.76 7.43 6.63
C THR A 47 4.29 7.46 7.02
N VAL A 48 3.36 7.09 6.12
CA VAL A 48 1.93 6.93 6.44
C VAL A 48 1.71 6.06 7.68
N MET A 49 0.73 6.45 8.51
CA MET A 49 0.30 5.70 9.70
C MET A 49 -1.11 5.11 9.48
N PRO A 50 -1.33 3.83 9.82
CA PRO A 50 -2.65 3.22 9.75
C PRO A 50 -3.42 3.47 11.06
N GLU A 51 -4.70 3.76 10.94
CA GLU A 51 -5.63 3.93 12.05
C GLU A 51 -6.85 3.02 11.80
N GLU A 52 -7.08 2.04 12.66
CA GLU A 52 -8.26 1.17 12.58
C GLU A 52 -9.33 1.73 13.54
N ARG A 53 -10.39 2.33 12.98
CA ARG A 53 -11.45 2.96 13.77
C ARG A 53 -12.48 1.97 14.27
N ASN A 54 -12.82 1.03 13.41
CA ASN A 54 -13.71 -0.10 13.64
C ASN A 54 -13.13 -1.31 12.91
N GLU A 55 -13.62 -2.51 13.20
CA GLU A 55 -13.21 -3.72 12.51
C GLU A 55 -13.46 -3.59 10.99
N GLY A 56 -12.38 -3.56 10.20
CA GLY A 56 -12.43 -3.35 8.75
C GLY A 56 -12.43 -1.89 8.28
N GLU A 57 -12.51 -0.91 9.18
CA GLU A 57 -12.42 0.51 8.85
C GLU A 57 -10.99 1.05 9.07
N LEU A 58 -10.12 0.71 8.11
CA LEU A 58 -8.74 1.19 8.04
C LEU A 58 -8.68 2.57 7.39
N VAL A 59 -8.06 3.53 8.07
CA VAL A 59 -7.83 4.90 7.59
C VAL A 59 -6.32 5.18 7.58
N TYR A 60 -5.85 5.86 6.54
CA TYR A 60 -4.43 6.22 6.40
C TYR A 60 -4.21 7.70 6.70
N GLN A 61 -3.36 7.97 7.68
CA GLN A 61 -2.89 9.32 8.03
C GLN A 61 -1.54 9.55 7.36
N ALA A 62 -1.51 10.41 6.34
CA ALA A 62 -0.32 10.72 5.56
C ALA A 62 0.09 12.19 5.75
N GLN A 63 1.41 12.46 5.69
CA GLN A 63 1.92 13.84 5.75
C GLN A 63 1.76 14.56 4.41
N SER A 64 1.64 13.80 3.32
CA SER A 64 1.41 14.28 1.96
C SER A 64 0.22 13.55 1.32
N PRO A 65 -0.63 14.25 0.54
CA PRO A 65 -1.72 13.61 -0.19
C PRO A 65 -1.23 12.60 -1.24
N ASP A 66 -0.07 12.86 -1.87
CA ASP A 66 0.51 11.98 -2.88
C ASP A 66 0.92 10.64 -2.27
N GLU A 67 1.56 10.70 -1.11
CA GLU A 67 1.99 9.52 -0.37
C GLU A 67 0.77 8.68 0.08
N GLY A 68 -0.25 9.34 0.64
CA GLY A 68 -1.50 8.67 1.02
C GLY A 68 -2.19 8.00 -0.17
N ALA A 69 -2.16 8.62 -1.35
CA ALA A 69 -2.72 8.05 -2.58
C ALA A 69 -1.96 6.78 -3.03
N LEU A 70 -0.63 6.77 -2.93
CA LEU A 70 0.21 5.61 -3.28
C LEU A 70 -0.05 4.42 -2.34
N VAL A 71 -0.10 4.64 -1.03
CA VAL A 71 -0.41 3.59 -0.05
C VAL A 71 -1.84 3.09 -0.20
N THR A 72 -2.78 4.00 -0.52
CA THR A 72 -4.17 3.62 -0.82
C THR A 72 -4.26 2.78 -2.09
N ALA A 73 -3.49 3.09 -3.13
CA ALA A 73 -3.41 2.26 -4.32
C ALA A 73 -2.90 0.85 -3.95
N ALA A 74 -1.75 0.75 -3.27
CA ALA A 74 -1.19 -0.53 -2.83
C ALA A 74 -2.21 -1.37 -2.03
N ARG A 75 -2.90 -0.73 -1.08
CA ARG A 75 -4.01 -1.33 -0.34
C ARG A 75 -5.04 -1.95 -1.26
N ASN A 76 -5.58 -1.21 -2.24
CA ASN A 76 -6.62 -1.72 -3.13
C ASN A 76 -6.14 -2.88 -4.00
N PHE A 77 -4.88 -2.85 -4.45
CA PHE A 77 -4.24 -3.94 -5.20
C PHE A 77 -3.85 -5.15 -4.35
N GLY A 78 -4.18 -5.18 -3.05
CA GLY A 78 -4.02 -6.35 -2.20
C GLY A 78 -2.78 -6.31 -1.30
N PHE A 79 -2.06 -5.18 -1.22
CA PHE A 79 -0.92 -4.96 -0.32
C PHE A 79 -1.32 -3.98 0.77
N VAL A 80 -1.98 -4.49 1.79
CA VAL A 80 -2.62 -3.66 2.81
C VAL A 80 -1.66 -3.40 3.95
N PHE A 81 -1.21 -2.15 4.10
CA PHE A 81 -0.43 -1.72 5.26
C PHE A 81 -1.29 -1.70 6.53
N ARG A 82 -0.96 -2.57 7.49
CA ARG A 82 -1.78 -2.78 8.71
C ARG A 82 -1.21 -2.08 9.92
N SER A 83 0.10 -2.19 10.15
CA SER A 83 0.73 -1.61 11.33
C SER A 83 2.22 -1.40 11.12
N ARG A 84 2.77 -0.50 11.94
CA ARG A 84 4.20 -0.26 12.07
C ARG A 84 4.56 -0.08 13.53
N THR A 85 5.62 -0.77 13.96
CA THR A 85 6.35 -0.52 15.21
C THR A 85 7.70 0.11 14.87
N PRO A 86 8.50 0.54 15.87
CA PRO A 86 9.85 1.03 15.59
C PRO A 86 10.76 -0.01 14.90
N GLU A 87 10.47 -1.31 15.04
CA GLU A 87 11.28 -2.43 14.54
C GLU A 87 10.63 -3.24 13.43
N THR A 88 9.32 -3.08 13.17
CA THR A 88 8.62 -3.91 12.18
C THR A 88 7.53 -3.16 11.42
N ILE A 89 7.25 -3.62 10.19
CA ILE A 89 6.09 -3.23 9.38
C ILE A 89 5.28 -4.50 9.08
N THR A 90 3.97 -4.48 9.30
CA THR A 90 3.09 -5.61 8.96
C THR A 90 2.16 -5.23 7.81
N LEU A 91 2.22 -6.02 6.75
CA LEU A 91 1.34 -5.97 5.59
C LEU A 91 0.37 -7.17 5.61
N TYR A 92 -0.77 -6.99 4.97
CA TYR A 92 -1.61 -8.07 4.49
C TYR A 92 -1.44 -8.16 2.98
N GLU A 93 -0.59 -9.07 2.51
CA GLU A 93 -0.29 -9.28 1.10
C GLU A 93 -1.17 -10.40 0.57
N MET A 94 -2.07 -10.07 -0.36
CA MET A 94 -2.95 -11.03 -1.04
C MET A 94 -3.70 -11.98 -0.07
N GLY A 95 -4.08 -11.46 1.10
CA GLY A 95 -4.78 -12.23 2.13
C GLY A 95 -3.88 -12.87 3.20
N GLN A 96 -2.57 -12.69 3.14
CA GLN A 96 -1.61 -13.25 4.10
C GLN A 96 -0.91 -12.15 4.89
N ALA A 97 -0.80 -12.33 6.21
CA ALA A 97 -0.03 -11.41 7.04
C ALA A 97 1.47 -11.65 6.83
N VAL A 98 2.20 -10.60 6.44
CA VAL A 98 3.64 -10.61 6.26
C VAL A 98 4.25 -9.49 7.10
N THR A 99 5.20 -9.84 7.96
CA THR A 99 5.91 -8.88 8.81
C THR A 99 7.34 -8.72 8.33
N TYR A 100 7.71 -7.48 8.05
CA TYR A 100 9.03 -7.04 7.65
C TYR A 100 9.76 -6.44 8.85
N GLN A 101 11.06 -6.71 8.96
CA GLN A 101 11.91 -6.01 9.90
C GLN A 101 12.23 -4.61 9.34
N LEU A 102 12.04 -3.59 10.16
CA LEU A 102 12.41 -2.21 9.86
C LEU A 102 13.80 -1.95 10.42
N LEU A 103 14.77 -1.73 9.53
CA LEU A 103 16.16 -1.47 9.90
C LEU A 103 16.46 0.03 9.92
N ALA A 104 15.94 0.78 8.95
CA ALA A 104 16.10 2.22 8.90
C ALA A 104 15.01 2.92 8.09
N ILE A 105 14.62 4.12 8.54
CA ILE A 105 13.89 5.09 7.72
C ILE A 105 14.83 6.26 7.43
N LEU A 106 15.03 6.54 6.14
CA LEU A 106 15.77 7.70 5.67
C LEU A 106 14.76 8.72 5.13
N ASP A 107 14.33 9.62 6.01
CA ASP A 107 13.27 10.58 5.73
C ASP A 107 13.52 11.44 4.50
N PHE A 108 12.41 11.86 3.88
CA PHE A 108 12.45 12.85 2.82
C PHE A 108 13.04 14.16 3.34
N ASN A 109 13.94 14.75 2.57
CA ASN A 109 14.33 16.14 2.76
C ASN A 109 14.59 16.81 1.40
N ASN A 110 14.47 18.14 1.38
CA ASN A 110 14.55 18.93 0.15
C ASN A 110 15.91 18.85 -0.56
N VAL A 111 16.98 18.45 0.15
CA VAL A 111 18.31 18.23 -0.43
C VAL A 111 18.38 16.88 -1.15
N ARG A 112 17.87 15.81 -0.52
CA ARG A 112 17.86 14.45 -1.06
C ARG A 112 16.82 14.24 -2.16
N LYS A 113 15.67 14.92 -2.05
CA LYS A 113 14.49 14.74 -2.91
C LYS A 113 13.99 13.29 -3.01
N ARG A 114 14.32 12.45 -2.02
CA ARG A 114 13.91 11.04 -1.94
C ARG A 114 13.78 10.59 -0.49
N MET A 115 12.90 9.62 -0.27
CA MET A 115 12.79 8.83 0.95
C MET A 115 13.29 7.42 0.67
N SER A 116 13.76 6.71 1.70
CA SER A 116 14.08 5.29 1.58
C SER A 116 13.78 4.58 2.90
N VAL A 117 13.35 3.33 2.81
CA VAL A 117 13.17 2.43 3.94
C VAL A 117 14.05 1.21 3.69
N ILE A 118 14.71 0.73 4.74
CA ILE A 118 15.57 -0.46 4.75
C ILE A 118 15.00 -1.44 5.76
#